data_AF-A0A6I4U0P5-F1
#
_entry.id   AF-A0A6I4U0P5-F1
#
_cell.length_a   1.000
_cell.length_b   1.000
_cell.length_c   1.000
_cell.angle_alpha   90.00
_cell.angle_beta   90.00
_cell.angle_gamma   90.00
#
_symmetry.space_group_name_H-M   'P 1'
#
loop_
_entity.id
_entity.type
_entity.pdbx_description
1 polymer ?
#
loop_
_entity_poly.entity_id
_entity_poly.type
_entity_poly.pdbx_seq_one_letter_code
_entity_poly.pdbx_strand_id
1 'polypeptide(L)'
;MATITHTAPAADEVKIDRTMVLDPAELWSDIESCPDWPIVSAANLQHMQIVKGEATAEARLDTIGRLLNGSARQLREPTQSEREAEFDRVFDPAKAPLPRWRGLGLTFGPRKLLTEEDASLIVEAAHLRAYLRKLSTHEAKRAEEAERREIDRAQRTLDGYADHQRRDLAELSDLSEAAARHEQRIADERAFHRVAEIRQSLSRGHDEAAQAARELGVKPPEAPQVD
;
A
#
# COMPACT_ATOMS: atom_id res chain seq x y z
N MET A 1 -2.47 55.97 -53.62
CA MET A 1 -3.32 55.13 -52.75
C MET A 1 -2.64 53.77 -52.64
N ALA A 2 -2.11 53.44 -51.45
CA ALA A 2 -1.42 52.17 -51.22
C ALA A 2 -2.43 51.10 -50.83
N THR A 3 -2.61 50.09 -51.69
CA THR A 3 -3.47 48.94 -51.42
C THR A 3 -2.76 48.02 -50.44
N ILE A 4 -3.21 48.01 -49.19
CA ILE A 4 -2.77 47.05 -48.18
C ILE A 4 -3.47 45.73 -48.48
N THR A 5 -2.76 44.78 -49.08
CA THR A 5 -3.21 43.40 -49.20
C THR A 5 -3.09 42.74 -47.83
N HIS A 6 -4.23 42.56 -47.15
CA HIS A 6 -4.32 41.66 -46.01
C HIS A 6 -4.20 40.22 -46.54
N THR A 7 -3.02 39.63 -46.34
CA THR A 7 -2.81 38.19 -46.47
C THR A 7 -3.68 37.49 -45.44
N ALA A 8 -4.60 36.64 -45.88
CA ALA A 8 -5.41 35.79 -45.01
C ALA A 8 -4.50 34.87 -44.15
N PRO A 9 -4.90 34.54 -42.91
CA PRO A 9 -4.14 33.59 -42.10
C PRO A 9 -4.06 32.24 -42.83
N ALA A 10 -2.84 31.73 -43.00
CA ALA A 10 -2.61 30.38 -43.49
C ALA A 10 -3.40 29.38 -42.61
N ALA A 11 -3.92 28.32 -43.24
CA ALA A 11 -4.62 27.24 -42.56
C ALA A 11 -3.87 26.81 -41.28
N ASP A 12 -4.61 26.54 -40.19
CA ASP A 12 -4.08 25.93 -38.98
C ASP A 12 -3.42 24.59 -39.35
N GLU A 13 -2.13 24.63 -39.68
CA GLU A 13 -1.36 23.47 -40.08
C GLU A 13 -1.12 22.65 -38.82
N VAL A 14 -1.78 21.48 -38.74
CA VAL A 14 -1.63 20.57 -37.59
C VAL A 14 -0.17 20.13 -37.50
N LYS A 15 0.55 20.70 -36.54
CA LYS A 15 1.99 20.51 -36.36
C LYS A 15 2.25 19.19 -35.64
N ILE A 16 3.34 18.51 -36.00
CA ILE A 16 3.78 17.32 -35.26
C ILE A 16 4.23 17.70 -33.85
N ASP A 17 3.92 16.85 -32.88
CA ASP A 17 4.51 16.92 -31.55
C ASP A 17 5.95 16.41 -31.58
N ARG A 18 6.90 17.34 -31.51
CA ARG A 18 8.33 17.03 -31.52
C ARG A 18 8.79 16.29 -30.27
N THR A 19 7.99 16.25 -29.20
CA THR A 19 8.29 15.44 -28.01
C THR A 19 8.15 13.92 -28.27
N MET A 20 7.55 13.54 -29.41
CA MET A 20 7.29 12.16 -29.81
C MET A 20 8.21 11.67 -30.95
N VAL A 21 9.28 12.40 -31.25
CA VAL A 21 10.24 12.04 -32.31
C VAL A 21 10.98 10.75 -31.99
N LEU A 22 11.38 10.58 -30.73
CA LEU A 22 11.99 9.35 -30.23
C LEU A 22 10.91 8.50 -29.57
N ASP A 23 10.88 7.21 -29.89
CA ASP A 23 10.00 6.26 -29.20
C ASP A 23 10.69 5.70 -27.94
N PRO A 24 10.15 5.95 -26.73
CA PRO A 24 10.63 5.34 -25.50
C PRO A 24 10.71 3.80 -25.54
N ALA A 25 9.81 3.14 -26.28
CA ALA A 25 9.80 1.68 -26.40
C ALA A 25 10.96 1.13 -27.23
N GLU A 26 11.42 1.88 -28.23
CA GLU A 26 12.60 1.51 -29.03
C GLU A 26 13.90 1.75 -28.26
N LEU A 27 13.96 2.83 -27.46
CA LEU A 27 15.13 3.16 -26.65
C LEU A 27 15.29 2.25 -25.42
N TRP A 28 14.17 1.94 -24.76
CA TRP A 28 14.12 1.06 -23.59
C TRP A 28 12.98 0.05 -23.76
N SER A 29 13.28 -1.05 -24.45
CA SER A 29 12.34 -2.14 -24.67
C SER A 29 11.91 -2.81 -23.36
N ASP A 30 12.88 -3.08 -22.48
CA ASP A 30 12.62 -3.36 -21.07
C ASP A 30 12.48 -2.06 -20.30
N ILE A 31 11.32 -1.85 -19.67
CA ILE A 31 11.04 -0.63 -18.90
C ILE A 31 11.95 -0.46 -17.68
N GLU A 32 12.45 -1.56 -17.11
CA GLU A 32 13.38 -1.53 -15.98
C GLU A 32 14.77 -1.06 -16.40
N SER A 33 15.11 -1.19 -17.69
CA SER A 33 16.37 -0.68 -18.25
C SER A 33 16.40 0.85 -18.38
N CYS A 34 15.23 1.50 -18.36
CA CYS A 34 15.14 2.95 -18.32
C CYS A 34 15.63 3.46 -16.95
N PRO A 35 16.68 4.32 -16.92
CA PRO A 35 17.12 4.97 -15.70
C PRO A 35 16.01 5.84 -15.09
N ASP A 36 16.08 6.08 -13.79
CA ASP A 36 15.13 6.98 -13.14
C ASP A 36 15.37 8.44 -13.55
N TRP A 37 14.27 9.20 -13.68
CA TRP A 37 14.33 10.64 -13.90
C TRP A 37 14.29 11.41 -12.56
N PRO A 38 15.00 12.54 -12.44
CA PRO A 38 16.04 13.02 -13.33
C PRO A 38 17.34 12.20 -13.21
N ILE A 39 18.14 12.18 -14.28
CA ILE A 39 19.48 11.58 -14.22
C ILE A 39 20.36 12.47 -13.35
N VAL A 40 20.64 12.00 -12.15
CA VAL A 40 21.55 12.66 -11.22
C VAL A 40 22.78 11.82 -11.01
N SER A 41 23.94 12.47 -11.04
CA SER A 41 25.18 11.83 -10.60
C SER A 41 25.11 11.54 -9.09
N ALA A 42 25.84 10.52 -8.64
CA ALA A 42 25.94 10.17 -7.22
C ALA A 42 26.39 11.36 -6.35
N ALA A 43 27.22 12.25 -6.89
CA ALA A 43 27.65 13.48 -6.22
C ALA A 43 26.52 14.51 -6.05
N ASN A 44 25.58 14.60 -7.00
CA ASN A 44 24.46 15.55 -6.94
C ASN A 44 23.33 15.07 -6.02
N LEU A 45 23.24 13.77 -5.76
CA LEU A 45 22.24 13.17 -4.86
C LEU A 45 22.41 13.58 -3.39
N GLN A 46 23.64 13.89 -2.94
CA GLN A 46 23.91 14.25 -1.54
C GLN A 46 23.51 15.70 -1.17
N HIS A 47 23.33 16.57 -2.17
CA HIS A 47 23.19 18.02 -1.95
C HIS A 47 21.89 18.62 -2.48
N MET A 48 21.03 17.83 -3.15
CA MET A 48 19.79 18.33 -3.73
C MET A 48 18.57 17.58 -3.23
N GLN A 49 17.53 18.33 -2.86
CA GLN A 49 16.16 17.82 -2.83
C GLN A 49 15.69 17.66 -4.27
N ILE A 50 15.79 16.43 -4.78
CA ILE A 50 15.31 16.11 -6.11
C ILE A 50 13.81 15.88 -6.01
N VAL A 51 13.03 16.77 -6.61
CA VAL A 51 11.59 16.58 -6.76
C VAL A 51 11.38 15.51 -7.85
N LYS A 52 10.85 14.35 -7.45
CA LYS A 52 10.54 13.21 -8.33
C LYS A 52 9.04 12.90 -8.27
N GLY A 53 8.58 12.03 -9.16
CA GLY A 53 7.20 11.53 -9.21
C GLY A 53 6.43 11.98 -10.44
N GLU A 54 5.28 11.35 -10.64
CA GLU A 54 4.43 11.49 -11.83
C GLU A 54 4.09 12.95 -12.15
N ALA A 55 3.47 13.67 -11.21
CA ALA A 55 3.06 15.07 -11.43
C ALA A 55 4.22 16.00 -11.83
N THR A 56 5.43 15.77 -11.30
CA THR A 56 6.62 16.57 -11.64
C THR A 56 7.12 16.22 -13.04
N ALA A 57 7.13 14.93 -13.38
CA ALA A 57 7.52 14.45 -14.70
C ALA A 57 6.54 14.93 -15.79
N GLU A 58 5.24 14.90 -15.52
CA GLU A 58 4.20 15.44 -16.41
C GLU A 58 4.34 16.95 -16.61
N ALA A 59 4.51 17.72 -15.54
CA ALA A 59 4.71 19.17 -15.62
C ALA A 59 5.97 19.53 -16.42
N ARG A 60 7.04 18.73 -16.26
CA ARG A 60 8.26 18.90 -17.05
C ARG A 60 8.02 18.55 -18.53
N LEU A 61 7.30 17.47 -18.82
CA LEU A 61 6.97 17.07 -20.18
C LEU A 61 6.13 18.13 -20.90
N ASP A 62 5.14 18.72 -20.22
CA ASP A 62 4.35 19.84 -20.74
C ASP A 62 5.23 21.08 -21.04
N THR A 63 6.15 21.40 -20.13
CA THR A 63 7.09 22.50 -20.32
C THR A 63 7.98 22.27 -21.55
N ILE A 64 8.50 21.05 -21.72
CA ILE A 64 9.30 20.67 -22.90
C ILE A 64 8.47 20.75 -24.17
N GLY A 65 7.20 20.31 -24.13
CA GLY A 65 6.25 20.43 -25.23
C GLY A 65 6.10 21.88 -25.71
N ARG A 66 5.95 22.83 -24.78
CA ARG A 66 5.88 24.26 -25.09
C ARG A 66 7.18 24.81 -25.68
N LEU A 67 8.34 24.37 -25.18
CA LEU A 67 9.66 24.80 -25.68
C LEU A 67 9.93 24.29 -27.11
N LEU A 68 9.65 23.02 -27.38
CA LEU A 68 9.92 22.41 -28.68
C LEU A 68 8.93 22.80 -29.77
N ASN A 69 7.66 22.89 -29.41
CA ASN A 69 6.58 23.08 -30.38
C ASN A 69 6.13 24.54 -30.50
N GLY A 70 6.49 25.40 -29.55
CA GLY A 70 6.06 26.80 -29.48
C GLY A 70 4.58 26.94 -29.09
N SER A 71 3.92 27.99 -29.58
CA SER A 71 2.50 28.28 -29.33
C SER A 71 1.53 27.54 -30.27
N ALA A 72 1.94 26.38 -30.82
CA ALA A 72 1.11 25.59 -31.71
C ALA A 72 -0.21 25.20 -31.02
N ARG A 73 -1.34 25.53 -31.64
CA ARG A 73 -2.69 25.33 -31.06
C ARG A 73 -3.16 23.89 -31.10
N GLN A 74 -2.68 23.12 -32.08
CA GLN A 74 -3.01 21.71 -32.26
C GLN A 74 -1.73 20.95 -32.61
N LEU A 75 -1.41 19.97 -31.78
CA LEU A 75 -0.30 19.05 -31.97
C LEU A 75 -0.85 17.65 -32.24
N ARG A 76 -0.25 16.94 -33.18
CA ARG A 76 -0.55 15.54 -33.47
C ARG A 76 0.67 14.66 -33.31
N GLU A 77 0.45 13.37 -33.12
CA GLU A 77 1.53 12.41 -33.19
C GLU A 77 2.20 12.42 -34.59
N PRO A 78 3.54 12.42 -34.67
CA PRO A 78 4.25 12.27 -35.94
C PRO A 78 4.05 10.87 -36.54
N THR A 79 3.87 10.83 -37.86
CA THR A 79 3.98 9.58 -38.63
C THR A 79 5.41 9.05 -38.59
N GLN A 80 5.62 7.79 -38.95
CA GLN A 80 6.95 7.18 -38.97
C GLN A 80 7.95 7.97 -39.84
N SER A 81 7.55 8.34 -41.05
CA SER A 81 8.38 9.15 -41.96
C SER A 81 8.72 10.53 -41.39
N GLU A 82 7.82 11.12 -40.61
CA GLU A 82 8.07 12.41 -39.96
C GLU A 82 8.99 12.29 -38.75
N ARG A 83 8.89 11.19 -38.00
CA ARG A 83 9.86 10.85 -36.94
C ARG A 83 11.25 10.71 -37.53
N GLU A 84 11.39 9.94 -38.61
CA GLU A 84 12.68 9.74 -39.29
C GLU A 84 13.25 11.06 -39.83
N ALA A 85 12.43 11.87 -40.51
CA ALA A 85 12.87 13.17 -41.03
C ALA A 85 13.30 14.14 -39.92
N GLU A 86 12.56 14.20 -38.81
CA GLU A 86 12.89 15.07 -37.68
C GLU A 86 14.08 14.54 -36.88
N PHE A 87 14.21 13.22 -36.76
CA PHE A 87 15.37 12.56 -36.21
C PHE A 87 16.61 12.93 -37.02
N ASP A 88 16.57 12.76 -38.35
CA ASP A 88 17.67 13.12 -39.24
C ASP A 88 17.97 14.62 -39.20
N ARG A 89 16.99 15.48 -38.98
CA ARG A 89 17.23 16.92 -38.86
C ARG A 89 18.01 17.27 -37.59
N VAL A 90 17.71 16.62 -36.46
CA VAL A 90 18.19 17.00 -35.13
C VAL A 90 19.40 16.17 -34.66
N PHE A 91 19.42 14.89 -35.00
CA PHE A 91 20.39 13.89 -34.52
C PHE A 91 21.29 13.36 -35.64
N ASP A 92 22.44 12.83 -35.24
CA ASP A 92 23.38 12.11 -36.08
C ASP A 92 23.67 10.74 -35.46
N PRO A 93 23.27 9.63 -36.12
CA PRO A 93 23.51 8.27 -35.65
C PRO A 93 24.98 7.93 -35.42
N ALA A 94 25.90 8.55 -36.17
CA ALA A 94 27.34 8.25 -36.10
C ALA A 94 28.07 9.07 -35.02
N LYS A 95 27.39 10.07 -34.44
CA LYS A 95 27.99 10.95 -33.46
C LYS A 95 27.78 10.43 -32.04
N ALA A 96 28.84 10.51 -31.22
CA ALA A 96 28.76 10.14 -29.83
C ALA A 96 27.71 10.98 -29.05
N PRO A 97 27.02 10.37 -28.07
CA PRO A 97 26.06 11.06 -27.21
C PRO A 97 26.74 12.13 -26.35
N LEU A 98 25.97 13.12 -25.93
CA LEU A 98 26.45 14.13 -24.99
C LEU A 98 26.82 13.48 -23.65
N PRO A 99 27.79 14.03 -22.89
CA PRO A 99 28.17 13.47 -21.59
C PRO A 99 26.99 13.26 -20.61
N ARG A 100 26.02 14.19 -20.63
CA ARG A 100 24.78 14.10 -19.84
C ARG A 100 23.85 12.95 -20.21
N TRP A 101 23.96 12.42 -21.42
CA TRP A 101 23.15 11.30 -21.92
C TRP A 101 23.81 9.94 -21.73
N ARG A 102 25.06 9.88 -21.26
CA ARG A 102 25.75 8.58 -21.08
C ARG A 102 24.99 7.64 -20.14
N GLY A 103 24.31 8.19 -19.13
CA GLY A 103 23.47 7.42 -18.22
C GLY A 103 22.22 6.82 -18.87
N LEU A 104 21.82 7.28 -20.06
CA LEU A 104 20.63 6.82 -20.78
C LEU A 104 20.88 5.62 -21.70
N GLY A 105 22.14 5.26 -21.95
CA GLY A 105 22.47 4.18 -22.89
C GLY A 105 22.28 4.53 -24.37
N LEU A 106 22.13 5.82 -24.71
CA LEU A 106 21.98 6.26 -26.10
C LEU A 106 23.28 6.12 -26.89
N THR A 107 23.15 5.81 -28.19
CA THR A 107 24.28 5.61 -29.11
C THR A 107 24.47 6.75 -30.11
N PHE A 108 23.57 7.75 -30.11
CA PHE A 108 23.55 8.87 -31.06
C PHE A 108 23.71 10.23 -30.37
N GLY A 109 24.10 11.23 -31.14
CA GLY A 109 24.40 12.59 -30.69
C GLY A 109 23.62 13.66 -31.46
N PRO A 110 23.66 14.93 -31.02
CA PRO A 110 23.05 16.04 -31.76
C PRO A 110 23.83 16.31 -33.05
N ARG A 111 23.15 16.46 -34.18
CA ARG A 111 23.79 16.64 -35.49
C ARG A 111 24.72 17.86 -35.52
N LYS A 112 24.23 19.02 -35.05
CA LYS A 112 24.98 20.28 -35.02
C LYS A 112 24.92 20.91 -33.63
N LEU A 113 25.83 21.85 -33.34
CA LEU A 113 25.78 22.63 -32.09
C LEU A 113 24.45 23.40 -31.95
N LEU A 114 23.92 23.92 -33.06
CA LEU A 114 22.64 24.63 -33.10
C LEU A 114 21.44 23.73 -32.78
N THR A 115 21.54 22.41 -32.98
CA THR A 115 20.46 21.47 -32.68
C THR A 115 20.63 20.81 -31.31
N GLU A 116 21.64 21.17 -30.52
CA GLU A 116 21.93 20.54 -29.23
C GLU A 116 20.80 20.75 -28.21
N GLU A 117 20.24 21.95 -28.14
CA GLU A 117 19.15 22.28 -27.22
C GLU A 117 17.88 21.50 -27.58
N ASP A 118 17.46 21.57 -28.84
CA ASP A 118 16.36 20.78 -29.40
C ASP A 118 16.55 19.28 -29.13
N ALA A 119 17.74 18.75 -29.43
CA ALA A 119 18.07 17.35 -29.22
C ALA A 119 17.96 16.94 -27.74
N SER A 120 18.38 17.83 -26.84
CA SER A 120 18.32 17.58 -25.39
C SER A 120 16.89 17.55 -24.87
N LEU A 121 16.05 18.48 -25.35
CA LEU A 121 14.64 18.51 -25.02
C LEU A 121 13.91 17.27 -25.56
N ILE A 122 14.20 16.84 -26.79
CA ILE A 122 13.60 15.63 -27.38
C ILE A 122 14.03 14.37 -26.61
N VAL A 123 15.32 14.23 -26.28
CA VAL A 123 15.82 13.11 -25.47
C VAL A 123 15.20 13.11 -24.07
N GLU A 124 15.09 14.27 -23.42
CA GLU A 124 14.48 14.39 -22.10
C GLU A 124 12.99 14.04 -22.15
N ALA A 125 12.26 14.45 -23.19
CA ALA A 125 10.86 14.06 -23.38
C ALA A 125 10.70 12.53 -23.52
N ALA A 126 11.56 11.88 -24.30
CA ALA A 126 11.54 10.42 -24.43
C ALA A 126 11.84 9.72 -23.10
N HIS A 127 12.82 10.22 -22.34
CA HIS A 127 13.15 9.71 -21.01
C HIS A 127 12.01 9.89 -20.01
N LEU A 128 11.35 11.05 -20.00
CA LEU A 128 10.19 11.31 -19.14
C LEU A 128 9.02 10.39 -19.46
N ARG A 129 8.70 10.18 -20.74
CA ARG A 129 7.64 9.25 -21.17
C ARG A 129 7.97 7.81 -20.75
N ALA A 130 9.22 7.38 -20.90
CA ALA A 130 9.68 6.08 -20.41
C ALA A 130 9.53 5.98 -18.88
N TYR A 131 9.94 7.01 -18.14
CA TYR A 131 9.83 7.05 -16.69
C TYR A 131 8.38 7.02 -16.21
N LEU A 132 7.46 7.73 -16.86
CA LEU A 132 6.02 7.67 -16.56
C LEU A 132 5.46 6.25 -16.80
N ARG A 133 5.83 5.60 -17.91
CA ARG A 133 5.47 4.20 -18.17
C ARG A 133 6.05 3.24 -17.11
N LYS A 134 7.25 3.53 -16.60
CA LYS A 134 7.87 2.77 -15.51
C LYS A 134 7.09 2.93 -14.21
N LEU A 135 6.71 4.15 -13.85
CA LEU A 135 5.90 4.41 -12.66
C LEU A 135 4.56 3.67 -12.71
N SER A 136 3.83 3.76 -13.83
CA SER A 136 2.56 3.06 -13.98
C SER A 136 2.70 1.54 -13.92
N THR A 137 3.79 1.00 -14.48
CA THR A 137 4.11 -0.44 -14.39
C THR A 137 4.38 -0.85 -12.93
N HIS A 138 5.12 -0.06 -12.17
CA HIS A 138 5.37 -0.34 -10.75
C HIS A 138 4.10 -0.22 -9.90
N GLU A 139 3.18 0.67 -10.25
CA GLU A 139 1.89 0.79 -9.56
C GLU A 139 1.01 -0.42 -9.82
N ALA A 140 0.91 -0.87 -11.07
CA ALA A 140 0.19 -2.10 -11.42
C ALA A 140 0.78 -3.31 -10.67
N LYS A 141 2.11 -3.51 -10.69
CA LYS A 141 2.78 -4.59 -9.94
C LYS A 141 2.50 -4.52 -8.44
N ARG A 142 2.52 -3.30 -7.85
CA ARG A 142 2.22 -3.11 -6.42
C ARG A 142 0.76 -3.45 -6.08
N ALA A 143 -0.18 -3.13 -6.96
CA ALA A 143 -1.59 -3.49 -6.79
C ALA A 143 -1.78 -5.01 -6.84
N GLU A 144 -1.19 -5.69 -7.83
CA GLU A 144 -1.21 -7.15 -7.95
C GLU A 144 -0.58 -7.84 -6.74
N GLU A 145 0.56 -7.35 -6.26
CA GLU A 145 1.19 -7.87 -5.05
C GLU A 145 0.33 -7.67 -3.80
N ALA A 146 -0.36 -6.53 -3.69
CA ALA A 146 -1.25 -6.26 -2.56
C ALA A 146 -2.45 -7.23 -2.56
N GLU A 147 -3.05 -7.45 -3.73
CA GLU A 147 -4.13 -8.44 -3.90
C GLU A 147 -3.65 -9.84 -3.54
N ARG A 148 -2.48 -10.25 -4.04
CA ARG A 148 -1.88 -11.56 -3.70
C ARG A 148 -1.66 -11.71 -2.18
N ARG A 149 -1.17 -10.66 -1.51
CA ARG A 149 -0.96 -10.70 -0.04
C ARG A 149 -2.27 -10.83 0.73
N GLU A 150 -3.35 -10.19 0.29
CA GLU A 150 -4.67 -10.34 0.93
C GLU A 150 -5.22 -11.75 0.73
N ILE A 151 -5.10 -12.33 -0.48
CA ILE A 151 -5.47 -13.73 -0.75
C ILE A 151 -4.65 -14.69 0.12
N ASP A 152 -3.32 -14.52 0.16
CA ASP A 152 -2.43 -15.36 0.98
C ASP A 152 -2.77 -15.26 2.47
N ARG A 153 -3.13 -14.06 2.97
CA ARG A 153 -3.56 -13.86 4.36
C ARG A 153 -4.86 -14.62 4.62
N ALA A 154 -5.86 -14.45 3.76
CA ALA A 154 -7.14 -15.14 3.90
C ALA A 154 -6.98 -16.67 3.89
N GLN A 155 -6.14 -17.20 2.98
CA GLN A 155 -5.86 -18.62 2.90
C GLN A 155 -5.20 -19.14 4.17
N ARG A 156 -4.19 -18.45 4.70
CA ARG A 156 -3.55 -18.83 5.98
C ARG A 156 -4.54 -18.84 7.14
N THR A 157 -5.47 -17.88 7.19
CA THR A 157 -6.52 -17.85 8.21
C THR A 157 -7.45 -19.05 8.07
N LEU A 158 -7.86 -19.42 6.86
CA LEU A 158 -8.69 -20.60 6.61
C LEU A 158 -7.96 -21.90 6.96
N ASP A 159 -6.71 -22.05 6.54
CA ASP A 159 -5.90 -23.25 6.80
C ASP A 159 -5.70 -23.46 8.30
N GLY A 160 -5.50 -22.38 9.07
CA GLY A 160 -5.34 -22.45 10.52
C GLY A 160 -6.65 -22.63 11.30
N TYR A 161 -7.81 -22.38 10.69
CA TYR A 161 -9.08 -22.33 11.43
C TYR A 161 -9.44 -23.65 12.11
N ALA A 162 -9.30 -24.77 11.41
CA ALA A 162 -9.66 -26.09 11.96
C ALA A 162 -8.77 -26.46 13.17
N ASP A 163 -7.49 -26.09 13.15
CA ASP A 163 -6.56 -26.35 14.25
C ASP A 163 -6.84 -25.46 15.46
N HIS A 164 -7.09 -24.17 15.21
CA HIS A 164 -7.50 -23.24 16.25
C HIS A 164 -8.82 -23.66 16.90
N GLN A 165 -9.84 -23.97 16.09
CA GLN A 165 -11.13 -24.41 16.58
C GLN A 165 -11.02 -25.68 17.44
N ARG A 166 -10.22 -26.67 17.03
CA ARG A 166 -10.01 -27.89 17.83
C ARG A 166 -9.36 -27.59 19.17
N ARG A 167 -8.36 -26.70 19.21
CA ARG A 167 -7.68 -26.30 20.44
C ARG A 167 -8.63 -25.56 21.39
N ASP A 168 -9.36 -24.58 20.86
CA ASP A 168 -10.25 -23.75 21.66
C ASP A 168 -11.42 -24.57 22.21
N LEU A 169 -11.95 -25.53 21.44
CA LEU A 169 -13.00 -26.45 21.92
C LEU A 169 -12.48 -27.40 23.02
N ALA A 170 -11.24 -27.89 22.91
CA ALA A 170 -10.65 -28.73 23.94
C ALA A 170 -10.43 -27.93 25.24
N GLU A 171 -9.88 -26.73 25.14
CA GLU A 171 -9.68 -25.85 26.29
C GLU A 171 -11.02 -25.45 26.94
N LEU A 172 -12.05 -25.14 26.14
CA LEU A 172 -13.38 -24.84 26.65
C LEU A 172 -13.98 -26.04 27.41
N SER A 173 -13.79 -27.26 26.91
CA SER A 173 -14.23 -28.48 27.59
C SER A 173 -13.56 -28.61 28.96
N ASP A 174 -12.23 -28.51 29.02
CA ASP A 174 -11.46 -28.62 30.26
C ASP A 174 -11.87 -27.55 31.28
N LEU A 175 -12.06 -26.31 30.84
CA LEU A 175 -12.52 -25.21 31.67
C LEU A 175 -13.95 -25.43 32.18
N SER A 176 -14.84 -25.97 31.35
CA SER A 176 -16.22 -26.26 31.74
C SER A 176 -16.30 -27.31 32.85
N GLU A 177 -15.46 -28.35 32.77
CA GLU A 177 -15.38 -29.37 33.82
C GLU A 177 -14.80 -28.80 35.12
N ALA A 178 -13.79 -27.93 35.02
CA ALA A 178 -13.21 -27.27 36.19
C ALA A 178 -14.24 -26.36 36.89
N ALA A 179 -15.05 -25.63 36.10
CA ALA A 179 -16.14 -24.80 36.62
C ALA A 179 -17.19 -25.65 37.35
N ALA A 180 -17.63 -26.76 36.76
CA ALA A 180 -18.60 -27.67 37.39
C ALA A 180 -18.08 -28.24 38.72
N ARG A 181 -16.81 -28.65 38.79
CA ARG A 181 -16.18 -29.11 40.05
C ARG A 181 -16.14 -28.01 41.11
N HIS A 182 -15.91 -26.77 40.70
CA HIS A 182 -15.90 -25.62 41.60
C HIS A 182 -17.29 -25.30 42.16
N GLU A 183 -18.32 -25.35 41.32
CA GLU A 183 -19.72 -25.18 41.76
C GLU A 183 -20.13 -26.24 42.77
N GLN A 184 -19.80 -27.51 42.51
CA GLN A 184 -20.06 -28.59 43.46
C GLN A 184 -19.37 -28.33 44.80
N ARG A 185 -18.10 -27.92 44.78
CA ARG A 185 -17.36 -27.59 46.01
C ARG A 185 -18.02 -26.45 46.80
N ILE A 186 -18.48 -25.39 46.14
CA ILE A 186 -19.20 -24.29 46.79
C ILE A 186 -20.52 -24.79 47.41
N ALA A 187 -21.25 -25.65 46.70
CA ALA A 187 -22.49 -26.22 47.21
C ALA A 187 -22.24 -27.08 48.46
N ASP A 188 -21.20 -27.92 48.43
CA ASP A 188 -20.79 -28.77 49.54
C ASP A 188 -20.32 -27.94 50.75
N GLU A 189 -19.53 -26.88 50.54
CA GLU A 189 -19.11 -25.94 51.59
C GLU A 189 -20.32 -25.26 52.26
N ARG A 190 -21.29 -24.79 51.47
CA ARG A 190 -22.54 -24.21 51.98
C ARG A 190 -23.34 -25.22 52.80
N ALA A 191 -23.47 -26.45 52.30
CA ALA A 191 -24.17 -27.51 53.00
C ALA A 191 -23.49 -27.85 54.33
N PHE A 192 -22.15 -27.95 54.34
CA PHE A 192 -21.36 -28.21 55.54
C PHE A 192 -21.58 -27.13 56.61
N HIS A 193 -21.48 -25.84 56.25
CA HIS A 193 -21.76 -24.75 57.18
C HIS A 193 -23.20 -24.77 57.71
N ARG A 194 -24.17 -25.05 56.83
CA ARG A 194 -25.57 -25.12 57.22
C ARG A 194 -25.86 -26.25 58.21
N VAL A 195 -25.22 -27.41 58.04
CA VAL A 195 -25.32 -28.52 58.99
C VAL A 195 -24.77 -28.12 60.36
N ALA A 196 -23.62 -27.43 60.40
CA ALA A 196 -23.04 -26.95 61.65
C ALA A 196 -23.96 -25.95 62.37
N GLU A 197 -24.57 -25.00 61.64
CA GLU A 197 -25.55 -24.05 62.19
C GLU A 197 -26.78 -24.77 62.78
N ILE A 198 -27.32 -25.75 62.06
CA ILE A 198 -28.49 -26.51 62.52
C ILE A 198 -28.15 -27.29 63.80
N ARG A 199 -26.99 -27.97 63.84
CA ARG A 199 -26.51 -28.68 65.03
C ARG A 199 -26.38 -27.74 66.24
N GLN A 200 -25.78 -26.56 66.04
CA GLN A 200 -25.65 -25.56 67.09
C GLN A 200 -27.02 -25.06 67.57
N SER A 201 -27.95 -24.78 66.65
CA SER A 201 -29.29 -24.32 66.99
C SER A 201 -30.10 -25.38 67.74
N LEU A 202 -29.99 -26.65 67.35
CA LEU A 202 -30.65 -27.77 68.04
C LEU A 202 -30.09 -27.96 69.45
N SER A 203 -28.77 -27.92 69.62
CA SER A 203 -28.15 -28.00 70.95
C SER A 203 -28.62 -26.86 71.85
N ARG A 204 -28.56 -25.62 71.37
CA ARG A 204 -29.00 -24.45 72.16
C ARG A 204 -30.48 -24.56 72.52
N GLY A 205 -31.34 -24.94 71.57
CA GLY A 205 -32.76 -25.13 71.82
C GLY A 205 -33.04 -26.24 72.84
N HIS A 206 -32.25 -27.31 72.83
CA HIS A 206 -32.34 -28.37 73.84
C HIS A 206 -31.91 -27.87 75.23
N ASP A 207 -30.80 -27.13 75.33
CA ASP A 207 -30.33 -26.56 76.59
C ASP A 207 -31.35 -25.61 77.22
N GLU A 208 -31.93 -24.72 76.39
CA GLU A 208 -33.00 -23.80 76.78
C GLU A 208 -34.25 -24.57 77.26
N ALA A 209 -34.69 -25.59 76.52
CA ALA A 209 -35.83 -26.42 76.90
C ALA A 209 -35.57 -27.24 78.18
N ALA A 210 -34.37 -27.77 78.35
CA ALA A 210 -33.97 -28.49 79.55
C ALA A 210 -33.92 -27.57 80.78
N GLN A 211 -33.48 -26.32 80.61
CA GLN A 211 -33.53 -25.31 81.67
C GLN A 211 -34.97 -24.96 82.05
N ALA A 212 -35.84 -24.66 81.07
CA ALA A 212 -37.24 -24.37 81.32
C ALA A 212 -37.95 -25.54 82.04
N ALA A 213 -37.66 -26.79 81.66
CA ALA A 213 -38.18 -27.97 82.32
C ALA A 213 -37.76 -28.05 83.80
N ARG A 214 -36.49 -27.72 84.10
CA ARG A 214 -35.98 -27.64 85.48
C ARG A 214 -36.72 -26.58 86.29
N GLU A 215 -36.95 -25.40 85.73
CA GLU A 215 -37.66 -24.30 86.39
C GLU A 215 -39.13 -24.64 86.68
N LEU A 216 -39.78 -25.40 85.79
CA LEU A 216 -41.16 -25.88 85.95
C LEU A 216 -41.29 -27.16 86.80
N GLY A 217 -40.17 -27.77 87.21
CA GLY A 217 -40.17 -29.02 88.00
C GLY A 217 -40.60 -30.27 87.22
N VAL A 218 -40.49 -30.25 85.89
CA VAL A 218 -40.83 -31.38 85.00
C VAL A 218 -39.57 -32.04 84.44
N LYS A 219 -39.69 -33.28 83.96
CA LYS A 219 -38.55 -34.00 83.37
C LYS A 219 -38.08 -33.28 82.09
N PRO A 220 -36.78 -33.03 81.90
CA PRO A 220 -36.27 -32.41 80.69
C PRO A 220 -36.42 -33.34 79.46
N PRO A 221 -36.55 -32.76 78.25
CA PRO A 221 -36.63 -33.54 77.01
C PRO A 221 -35.31 -34.28 76.72
N GLU A 222 -35.41 -35.39 75.99
CA GLU A 222 -34.24 -36.14 75.54
C GLU A 222 -33.40 -35.32 74.56
N ALA A 223 -32.07 -35.48 74.64
CA ALA A 223 -31.15 -34.78 73.76
C ALA A 223 -31.32 -35.28 72.32
N PRO A 224 -31.29 -34.37 71.32
CA PRO A 224 -31.37 -34.77 69.92
C PRO A 224 -30.14 -35.64 69.55
N GLN A 225 -30.38 -36.80 68.93
CA GLN A 225 -29.33 -37.61 68.34
C GLN A 225 -28.99 -37.05 66.96
N VAL A 226 -27.74 -36.62 66.79
CA VAL A 226 -27.24 -36.07 65.53
C VAL A 226 -25.97 -36.84 65.17
N ASP A 227 -26.11 -37.85 64.32
CA ASP A 227 -24.98 -38.50 63.64
C ASP A 227 -24.33 -37.51 62.66
#